data_AF-A0ABD6YSQ7-F1
#
_entry.id   AF-A0ABD6YSQ7-F1
#
_cell.length_a   1.000
_cell.length_b   1.000
_cell.length_c   1.000
_cell.angle_alpha   90.00
_cell.angle_beta   90.00
_cell.angle_gamma   90.00
#
_symmetry.space_group_name_H-M   'P 1'
#
loop_
_entity.id
_entity.type
_entity.pdbx_description
1 polymer ?
#
loop_
_entity_poly.entity_id
_entity_poly.type
_entity_poly.pdbx_seq_one_letter_code
_entity_poly.pdbx_strand_id
1 'polypeptide(L)'
;MKSPLFKFLFPLSLFLLITGVGKLFAQSTTPEISYPKQCLQMLKLSSDKMIFTKDKTEKPVKAIFIINPQKRTLEFSINENGKSGTMRKTEITDMNCTINPDFTQGKIIYSIIESNNDGTYSANEVLLEATPTGLYFSNNIDSINNKVLFALKKE
;
A
#
# COMPACT_ATOMS: atom_id res chain seq x y z
N MET A 1 65.12 -12.31 -63.55
CA MET A 1 66.30 -11.71 -62.89
C MET A 1 65.86 -10.99 -61.62
N LYS A 2 66.51 -11.35 -60.50
CA LYS A 2 66.77 -10.64 -59.23
C LYS A 2 65.82 -9.49 -58.79
N SER A 3 65.20 -9.70 -57.62
CA SER A 3 64.76 -8.71 -56.62
C SER A 3 65.95 -7.84 -56.14
N PRO A 4 65.76 -6.67 -55.49
CA PRO A 4 65.61 -6.69 -54.02
C PRO A 4 64.83 -5.51 -53.36
N LEU A 5 64.26 -5.79 -52.16
CA LEU A 5 64.32 -4.99 -50.91
C LEU A 5 63.53 -3.63 -50.87
N PHE A 6 62.90 -3.14 -49.79
CA PHE A 6 63.14 -3.28 -48.34
C PHE A 6 61.91 -2.71 -47.56
N LYS A 7 61.47 -3.44 -46.54
CA LYS A 7 60.91 -3.06 -45.22
C LYS A 7 60.14 -1.74 -45.01
N PHE A 8 58.96 -1.83 -44.40
CA PHE A 8 58.54 -1.06 -43.22
C PHE A 8 57.36 -1.82 -42.54
N LEU A 9 57.60 -2.58 -41.46
CA LEU A 9 57.38 -2.19 -40.06
C LEU A 9 55.94 -1.72 -39.74
N PHE A 10 55.20 -2.61 -39.07
CA PHE A 10 54.06 -2.37 -38.16
C PHE A 10 54.27 -1.11 -37.28
N PRO A 11 53.23 -0.42 -36.77
CA PRO A 11 52.34 -1.05 -35.78
C PRO A 11 50.89 -0.54 -35.68
N LEU A 12 50.10 -1.30 -34.91
CA LEU A 12 48.99 -0.85 -34.05
C LEU A 12 48.07 0.26 -34.60
N SER A 13 46.88 -0.12 -35.05
CA SER A 13 45.70 0.74 -34.86
C SER A 13 44.56 -0.10 -34.29
N LEU A 14 44.53 -0.05 -32.96
CA LEU A 14 43.51 -0.51 -32.06
C LEU A 14 42.19 0.25 -32.34
N PHE A 15 41.41 -0.20 -33.33
CA PHE A 15 40.00 0.22 -33.47
C PHE A 15 39.08 -0.82 -32.82
N LEU A 16 39.30 -1.07 -31.54
CA LEU A 16 38.28 -1.60 -30.63
C LEU A 16 38.00 -0.48 -29.65
N LEU A 17 36.83 0.16 -29.75
CA LEU A 17 36.09 0.87 -28.68
C LEU A 17 35.26 2.01 -29.26
N ILE A 18 34.13 1.71 -29.91
CA ILE A 18 32.88 2.43 -29.63
C ILE A 18 31.69 1.48 -29.86
N THR A 19 31.63 0.37 -29.11
CA THR A 19 30.30 -0.19 -28.82
C THR A 19 29.65 0.81 -27.88
N GLY A 20 28.74 1.61 -28.41
CA GLY A 20 27.99 2.58 -27.65
C GLY A 20 27.48 1.93 -26.38
N VAL A 21 27.91 2.46 -25.23
CA VAL A 21 27.28 2.18 -23.94
C VAL A 21 25.94 2.90 -24.00
N GLY A 22 25.01 2.35 -24.78
CA GLY A 22 23.62 2.67 -24.65
C GLY A 22 23.32 2.42 -23.19
N LYS A 23 22.96 3.49 -22.47
CA LYS A 23 22.42 3.35 -21.12
C LYS A 23 21.26 2.38 -21.26
N LEU A 24 21.50 1.11 -20.89
CA LEU A 24 20.44 0.18 -20.60
C LEU A 24 19.71 0.85 -19.45
N PHE A 25 18.63 1.56 -19.78
CA PHE A 25 17.64 1.92 -18.80
C PHE A 25 17.26 0.59 -18.17
N ALA A 26 17.67 0.38 -16.92
CA ALA A 26 17.14 -0.67 -16.10
C ALA A 26 15.63 -0.45 -16.11
N GLN A 27 14.92 -1.21 -16.93
CA GLN A 27 13.48 -1.20 -16.95
C GLN A 27 13.10 -1.58 -15.52
N SER A 28 12.49 -0.62 -14.81
CA SER A 28 11.94 -0.86 -13.48
C SER A 28 10.85 -1.90 -13.63
N THR A 29 11.22 -3.18 -13.63
CA THR A 29 10.31 -4.30 -13.54
C THR A 29 9.90 -4.43 -12.08
N THR A 30 9.31 -3.38 -11.52
CA THR A 30 8.36 -3.60 -10.43
C THR A 30 7.19 -4.31 -11.11
N PRO A 31 6.89 -5.58 -10.75
CA PRO A 31 5.73 -6.25 -11.31
C PRO A 31 4.52 -5.36 -11.08
N GLU A 32 3.80 -5.03 -12.15
CA GLU A 32 2.52 -4.35 -12.01
C GLU A 32 1.57 -5.39 -11.40
N ILE A 33 1.45 -5.39 -10.06
CA ILE A 33 0.59 -6.33 -9.35
C ILE A 33 -0.85 -6.02 -9.79
N SER A 34 -1.41 -6.91 -10.60
CA SER A 34 -2.79 -6.78 -11.05
C SER A 34 -3.73 -7.11 -9.90
N TYR A 35 -4.36 -6.07 -9.34
CA TYR A 35 -5.34 -6.24 -8.27
C TYR A 35 -6.73 -6.54 -8.82
N PRO A 36 -7.52 -7.39 -8.14
CA PRO A 36 -8.93 -7.55 -8.44
C PRO A 36 -9.69 -6.21 -8.37
N LYS A 37 -10.72 -6.04 -9.21
CA LYS A 37 -11.47 -4.77 -9.33
C LYS A 37 -12.03 -4.27 -7.98
N GLN A 38 -12.53 -5.19 -7.15
CA GLN A 38 -13.07 -4.87 -5.84
C GLN A 38 -12.02 -4.30 -4.88
N CYS A 39 -10.74 -4.60 -5.09
CA CYS A 39 -9.64 -4.10 -4.27
C CYS A 39 -9.21 -2.69 -4.68
N LEU A 40 -9.54 -2.28 -5.91
CA LEU A 40 -9.21 -0.96 -6.45
C LEU A 40 -10.36 0.04 -6.29
N GLN A 41 -11.53 -0.41 -5.82
CA GLN A 41 -12.68 0.45 -5.69
C GLN A 41 -12.48 1.47 -4.57
N MET A 42 -13.00 2.68 -4.78
CA MET A 42 -13.07 3.67 -3.72
C MET A 42 -14.13 3.24 -2.71
N LEU A 43 -13.75 3.23 -1.44
CA LEU A 43 -14.61 2.85 -0.33
C LEU A 43 -14.89 4.05 0.55
N LYS A 44 -16.16 4.29 0.85
CA LYS A 44 -16.59 5.19 1.93
C LYS A 44 -17.30 4.35 2.97
N LEU A 45 -16.72 4.30 4.16
CA LEU A 45 -17.14 3.42 5.25
C LEU A 45 -17.37 4.27 6.48
N SER A 46 -18.43 3.97 7.22
CA SER A 46 -18.68 4.61 8.51
C SER A 46 -18.89 3.60 9.61
N SER A 47 -18.59 4.03 10.83
CA SER A 47 -18.84 3.24 12.04
C SER A 47 -19.40 4.13 13.13
N ASP A 48 -20.36 3.61 13.88
CA ASP A 48 -20.94 4.22 15.08
C ASP A 48 -20.33 3.66 16.37
N LYS A 49 -19.42 2.69 16.26
CA LYS A 49 -18.73 2.09 17.41
C LYS A 49 -17.32 1.63 17.09
N MET A 50 -16.52 1.57 18.14
CA MET A 50 -15.25 0.84 18.12
C MET A 50 -15.25 -0.23 19.21
N ILE A 51 -14.60 -1.34 18.92
CA ILE A 51 -14.54 -2.53 19.77
C ILE A 51 -13.08 -2.76 20.11
N PHE A 52 -12.76 -2.71 21.40
CA PHE A 52 -11.44 -3.09 21.90
C PHE A 52 -11.42 -4.60 22.02
N THR A 53 -10.58 -5.28 21.25
CA THR A 53 -10.66 -6.74 21.17
C THR A 53 -10.11 -7.45 22.41
N LYS A 54 -9.23 -6.80 23.18
CA LYS A 54 -8.63 -7.32 24.40
C LYS A 54 -9.66 -7.70 25.46
N ASP A 55 -10.65 -6.85 25.67
CA ASP A 55 -11.67 -6.96 26.71
C ASP A 55 -13.10 -7.00 26.12
N LYS A 56 -13.23 -6.91 24.79
CA LYS A 56 -14.49 -6.84 24.05
C LYS A 56 -15.34 -5.61 24.41
N THR A 57 -14.73 -4.57 24.97
CA THR A 57 -15.43 -3.34 25.32
C THR A 57 -15.85 -2.61 24.05
N GLU A 58 -17.13 -2.26 23.94
CA GLU A 58 -17.64 -1.39 22.89
C GLU A 58 -17.68 0.05 23.37
N LYS A 59 -17.21 0.99 22.54
CA LYS A 59 -17.31 2.42 22.78
C LYS A 59 -18.01 3.11 21.61
N PRO A 60 -19.06 3.91 21.86
CA PRO A 60 -19.71 4.66 20.81
C PRO A 60 -18.78 5.75 20.26
N VAL A 61 -18.69 5.84 18.94
CA VAL A 61 -17.88 6.83 18.21
C VAL A 61 -18.62 7.26 16.95
N LYS A 62 -18.16 8.29 16.26
CA LYS A 62 -18.50 8.50 14.85
C LYS A 62 -17.22 8.46 14.05
N ALA A 63 -17.02 7.39 13.29
CA ALA A 63 -15.86 7.20 12.45
C ALA A 63 -16.25 7.19 10.97
N ILE A 64 -15.44 7.84 10.15
CA ILE A 64 -15.55 7.83 8.68
C ILE A 64 -14.18 7.44 8.14
N PHE A 65 -14.16 6.53 7.18
CA PHE A 65 -12.98 6.09 6.45
C PHE A 65 -13.25 6.21 4.95
N ILE A 66 -12.36 6.87 4.24
CA ILE A 66 -12.39 7.03 2.79
C ILE A 66 -11.10 6.42 2.24
N ILE A 67 -11.22 5.27 1.58
CA ILE A 67 -10.10 4.53 1.03
C ILE A 67 -10.14 4.66 -0.48
N ASN A 68 -9.08 5.18 -1.09
CA ASN A 68 -8.95 5.25 -2.54
C ASN A 68 -7.61 4.62 -2.97
N PRO A 69 -7.62 3.31 -3.26
CA PRO A 69 -6.40 2.59 -3.66
C PRO A 69 -5.81 3.10 -4.97
N GLN A 70 -6.63 3.56 -5.91
CA GLN A 70 -6.17 4.13 -7.20
C GLN A 70 -5.40 5.43 -7.02
N LYS A 71 -5.84 6.27 -6.07
CA LYS A 71 -5.14 7.52 -5.72
C LYS A 71 -4.10 7.33 -4.62
N ARG A 72 -3.93 6.10 -4.10
CA ARG A 72 -3.05 5.78 -2.98
C ARG A 72 -3.34 6.63 -1.74
N THR A 73 -4.61 6.89 -1.43
CA THR A 73 -4.99 7.71 -0.28
C THR A 73 -5.91 6.97 0.67
N LEU A 74 -5.66 7.16 1.96
CA LEU A 74 -6.56 6.80 3.04
C LEU A 74 -6.84 8.06 3.85
N GLU A 75 -8.11 8.43 3.93
CA GLU A 75 -8.58 9.54 4.76
C GLU A 75 -9.49 9.00 5.86
N PHE A 76 -9.36 9.53 7.07
CA PHE A 76 -10.19 9.08 8.18
C PHE A 76 -10.44 10.18 9.20
N SER A 77 -11.58 10.10 9.88
CA SER A 77 -11.92 10.93 11.02
C SER A 77 -12.61 10.06 12.06
N ILE A 78 -12.20 10.21 13.33
CA ILE A 78 -12.80 9.51 14.47
C ILE A 78 -13.18 10.57 15.50
N ASN A 79 -14.47 10.66 15.81
CA ASN A 79 -15.03 11.53 16.82
C ASN A 79 -15.40 10.69 18.05
N GLU A 80 -14.72 10.97 19.16
CA GLU A 80 -15.06 10.46 20.47
C GLU A 80 -15.71 11.56 21.31
N ASN A 81 -16.77 11.20 22.06
CA ASN A 81 -17.42 12.09 23.03
C ASN A 81 -17.93 13.42 22.45
N GLY A 82 -18.40 13.41 21.20
CA GLY A 82 -19.01 14.58 20.55
C GLY A 82 -18.03 15.67 20.11
N LYS A 83 -16.71 15.46 20.27
CA LYS A 83 -15.69 16.39 19.76
C LYS A 83 -15.43 16.12 18.28
N SER A 84 -15.68 17.13 17.43
CA SER A 84 -15.45 17.01 15.99
C SER A 84 -14.05 16.46 15.71
N GLY A 85 -13.97 15.28 15.09
CA GLY A 85 -12.72 14.67 14.69
C GLY A 85 -12.15 15.41 13.48
N THR A 86 -10.85 15.72 13.50
CA THR A 86 -10.15 16.26 12.34
C THR A 86 -9.99 15.18 11.28
N MET A 87 -10.29 15.50 10.02
CA MET A 87 -9.99 14.60 8.91
C MET A 87 -8.47 14.49 8.75
N ARG A 88 -7.95 13.28 8.88
CA ARG A 88 -6.54 12.93 8.69
C ARG A 88 -6.38 12.23 7.35
N LYS A 89 -5.23 12.40 6.71
CA LYS A 89 -4.89 11.80 5.42
C LYS A 89 -3.53 11.13 5.49
N THR A 90 -3.43 9.93 4.95
CA THR A 90 -2.19 9.16 4.79
C THR A 90 -2.13 8.55 3.38
N GLU A 91 -0.93 8.14 2.98
CA GLU A 91 -0.62 7.55 1.68
C GLU A 91 -0.58 6.03 1.77
N ILE A 92 -1.15 5.34 0.79
CA ILE A 92 -1.10 3.89 0.63
C ILE A 92 0.10 3.52 -0.25
N THR A 93 1.08 2.83 0.32
CA THR A 93 2.29 2.40 -0.39
C THR A 93 2.13 1.05 -1.06
N ASP A 94 1.40 0.14 -0.43
CA ASP A 94 1.15 -1.19 -0.96
C ASP A 94 -0.20 -1.75 -0.48
N MET A 95 -0.65 -2.83 -1.11
CA MET A 95 -1.91 -3.48 -0.77
C MET A 95 -1.81 -5.00 -0.96
N ASN A 96 -2.26 -5.77 0.02
CA ASN A 96 -2.49 -7.20 -0.14
C ASN A 96 -3.99 -7.47 -0.08
N CYS A 97 -4.56 -7.96 -1.18
CA CYS A 97 -6.00 -8.15 -1.31
C CYS A 97 -6.38 -9.60 -1.57
N THR A 98 -7.22 -10.13 -0.68
CA THR A 98 -7.83 -11.47 -0.77
C THR A 98 -9.35 -11.43 -0.62
N ILE A 99 -9.93 -10.22 -0.57
CA ILE A 99 -11.36 -10.06 -0.34
C ILE A 99 -12.16 -10.50 -1.56
N ASN A 100 -13.28 -11.17 -1.31
CA ASN A 100 -14.20 -11.54 -2.37
C ASN A 100 -14.98 -10.31 -2.88
N PRO A 101 -15.53 -10.36 -4.11
CA PRO A 101 -16.26 -9.24 -4.70
C PRO A 101 -17.41 -8.68 -3.84
N ASP A 102 -18.07 -9.55 -3.07
CA ASP A 102 -19.26 -9.18 -2.29
C ASP A 102 -18.92 -8.65 -0.88
N PHE A 103 -17.65 -8.64 -0.48
CA PHE A 103 -17.20 -8.25 0.88
C PHE A 103 -17.87 -9.08 1.98
N THR A 104 -18.02 -10.39 1.75
CA THR A 104 -18.52 -11.33 2.76
C THR A 104 -17.42 -12.19 3.36
N GLN A 105 -16.26 -12.29 2.69
CA GLN A 105 -15.11 -13.04 3.18
C GLN A 105 -13.79 -12.48 2.66
N GLY A 106 -12.75 -12.56 3.49
CA GLY A 106 -11.38 -12.23 3.13
C GLY A 106 -10.95 -10.88 3.68
N LYS A 107 -9.79 -10.39 3.24
CA LYS A 107 -9.22 -9.16 3.77
C LYS A 107 -8.45 -8.34 2.75
N ILE A 108 -8.36 -7.05 3.02
CA ILE A 108 -7.43 -6.12 2.38
C ILE A 108 -6.52 -5.56 3.47
N ILE A 109 -5.22 -5.74 3.30
CA ILE A 109 -4.20 -5.10 4.11
C ILE A 109 -3.65 -3.95 3.28
N TYR A 110 -3.66 -2.74 3.84
CA TYR A 110 -3.07 -1.56 3.21
C TYR A 110 -1.82 -1.18 3.98
N SER A 111 -0.67 -1.16 3.31
CA SER A 111 0.54 -0.54 3.85
C SER A 111 0.43 0.98 3.66
N ILE A 112 0.72 1.74 4.71
CA ILE A 112 0.58 3.19 4.76
C ILE A 112 1.86 3.87 5.25
N ILE A 113 2.13 5.09 4.76
CA ILE A 113 3.18 5.95 5.33
C ILE A 113 2.56 6.74 6.48
N GLU A 114 2.98 6.39 7.69
CA GLU A 114 2.51 7.09 8.88
C GLU A 114 3.19 8.47 9.00
N SER A 115 2.45 9.55 8.75
CA SER A 115 2.84 10.91 9.14
C SER A 115 2.23 11.27 10.50
N ASN A 116 2.44 10.43 11.51
CA ASN A 116 1.82 10.58 12.82
C ASN A 116 2.79 11.13 13.86
N ASN A 117 2.96 12.45 13.87
CA ASN A 117 3.79 13.11 14.87
C ASN A 117 3.19 13.06 16.30
N ASP A 118 1.92 12.66 16.46
CA ASP A 118 1.21 12.66 17.75
C ASP A 118 1.12 11.28 18.43
N GLY A 119 1.57 10.21 17.75
CA GLY A 119 1.67 8.86 18.30
C GLY A 119 0.33 8.17 18.60
N THR A 120 -0.81 8.68 18.10
CA THR A 120 -2.12 8.07 18.39
C THR A 120 -2.37 6.71 17.71
N TYR A 121 -1.55 6.31 16.75
CA TYR A 121 -1.59 5.01 16.05
C TYR A 121 -0.18 4.49 15.88
N SER A 122 -0.03 3.17 15.72
CA SER A 122 1.27 2.49 15.84
C SER A 122 1.64 1.63 14.64
N ALA A 123 0.96 1.78 13.50
CA ALA A 123 1.05 0.78 12.45
C ALA A 123 1.19 1.39 11.06
N ASN A 124 2.25 0.95 10.39
CA ASN A 124 2.48 1.12 8.96
C ASN A 124 1.46 0.33 8.11
N GLU A 125 0.51 -0.36 8.72
CA GLU A 125 -0.46 -1.20 8.03
C GLU A 125 -1.83 -1.11 8.70
N VAL A 126 -2.89 -1.06 7.88
CA VAL A 126 -4.27 -1.12 8.33
C VAL A 126 -5.01 -2.26 7.63
N LEU A 127 -6.09 -2.75 8.25
CA LEU A 127 -6.79 -3.95 7.83
C LEU A 127 -8.28 -3.67 7.60
N LEU A 128 -8.77 -4.04 6.42
CA LEU A 128 -10.18 -4.18 6.12
C LEU A 128 -10.52 -5.67 6.02
N GLU A 129 -11.34 -6.20 6.91
CA GLU A 129 -11.64 -7.62 7.02
C GLU A 129 -13.14 -7.87 6.90
N ALA A 130 -13.53 -8.73 5.96
CA ALA A 130 -14.89 -9.23 5.82
C ALA A 130 -14.97 -10.64 6.41
N THR A 131 -15.93 -10.81 7.32
CA THR A 131 -16.24 -12.09 7.95
C THR A 131 -17.74 -12.38 7.78
N PRO A 132 -18.20 -13.61 8.07
CA PRO A 132 -19.63 -13.92 8.10
C PRO A 132 -20.44 -13.04 9.07
N THR A 133 -19.80 -12.39 10.05
CA THR A 133 -20.46 -11.54 11.03
C THR A 133 -20.48 -10.07 10.66
N GLY A 134 -19.70 -9.64 9.65
CA GLY A 134 -19.69 -8.26 9.18
C GLY A 134 -18.37 -7.83 8.54
N LEU A 135 -18.32 -6.53 8.22
CA LEU A 135 -17.14 -5.85 7.71
C LEU A 135 -16.49 -5.03 8.83
N TYR A 136 -15.18 -5.18 9.00
CA TYR A 136 -14.45 -4.56 10.09
C TYR A 136 -13.22 -3.83 9.57
N PHE A 137 -12.97 -2.63 10.08
CA PHE A 137 -11.71 -1.92 9.87
C PHE A 137 -10.88 -2.00 11.14
N SER A 138 -9.57 -2.19 11.00
CA SER A 138 -8.63 -2.17 12.11
C SER A 138 -7.42 -1.30 11.83
N ASN A 139 -6.93 -0.68 12.90
CA ASN A 139 -5.81 0.25 12.87
C ASN A 139 -4.44 -0.44 12.81
N ASN A 140 -4.38 -1.77 12.85
CA ASN A 140 -3.16 -2.57 12.66
C ASN A 140 -3.51 -3.97 12.11
N ILE A 141 -2.49 -4.77 11.81
CA ILE A 141 -2.62 -6.18 11.41
C ILE A 141 -2.30 -7.17 12.54
N ASP A 142 -2.12 -6.67 13.77
CA ASP A 142 -1.69 -7.48 14.91
C ASP A 142 -2.72 -8.57 15.26
N SER A 143 -2.28 -9.52 16.09
CA SER A 143 -3.16 -10.58 16.59
C SER A 143 -4.45 -9.99 17.16
N ILE A 144 -5.55 -10.73 17.03
CA ILE A 144 -6.87 -10.26 17.44
C ILE A 144 -6.94 -9.81 18.90
N ASN A 145 -5.97 -10.13 19.75
CA ASN A 145 -6.01 -9.79 21.18
C ASN A 145 -5.63 -8.34 21.50
N ASN A 146 -5.05 -7.56 20.56
CA ASN A 146 -4.59 -6.19 20.80
C ASN A 146 -4.88 -5.24 19.61
N LYS A 147 -6.12 -5.22 19.12
CA LYS A 147 -6.52 -4.31 18.04
C LYS A 147 -7.82 -3.56 18.35
N VAL A 148 -7.99 -2.40 17.73
CA VAL A 148 -9.27 -1.69 17.72
C VAL A 148 -9.99 -2.05 16.43
N LEU A 149 -11.25 -2.47 16.55
CA LEU A 149 -12.11 -2.79 15.42
C LEU A 149 -13.23 -1.76 15.29
N PHE A 150 -13.45 -1.27 14.08
CA PHE A 150 -14.62 -0.47 13.73
C PHE A 150 -15.59 -1.36 12.96
N ALA A 151 -16.81 -1.52 13.47
CA ALA A 151 -17.85 -2.28 12.78
C ALA A 151 -18.45 -1.41 11.68
N LEU A 152 -18.19 -1.77 10.42
CA LEU A 152 -18.44 -0.88 9.30
C LEU A 152 -19.85 -1.05 8.72
N LYS A 153 -20.41 0.09 8.32
CA LYS A 153 -21.55 0.18 7.41
C LYS A 153 -21.01 0.73 6.09
N LYS A 154 -21.36 0.05 4.98
CA LYS A 154 -21.14 0.62 3.64
C LYS A 154 -22.15 1.76 3.46
N GLU A 155 -21.65 2.92 3.06
CA GLU A 155 -22.49 4.08 2.67
C GLU A 155 -22.83 4.04 1.17
#